data_AF-A0A4V4IRW1-F1
#
_entry.id   AF-A0A4V4IRW1-F1
#
_cell.length_a   1.000
_cell.length_b   1.000
_cell.length_c   1.000
_cell.angle_alpha   90.00
_cell.angle_beta   90.00
_cell.angle_gamma   90.00
#
_symmetry.space_group_name_H-M   'P 1'
#
loop_
_entity.id
_entity.type
_entity.pdbx_description
1 polymer ?
#
loop_
_entity_poly.entity_id
_entity_poly.type
_entity_poly.pdbx_seq_one_letter_code
_entity_poly.pdbx_strand_id
1 'polypeptide(L)'
;MPLRSHYPQEDVSEKLRPILRRGFERLVNLEEFSSVRDELFLAYRDPAFEHVADPEDDYELWKNDIMFEKWTKLRYLGLYNREIGRDFRDALWRMPMLEKVVLSRPDWDNDEGFWPRDPGAYSGSSVQIVVVETTDVATHSGLQKLSHVNLLSTQQPDAWKFGLFVDKDKDTISSTQEWSLEGMLNGELWSLIDHAESDQVELATSV
;
A
#
# COMPACT_ATOMS: atom_id res chain seq x y z
N MET A 1 -12.24 8.31 -3.11
CA MET A 1 -12.69 8.62 -4.48
C MET A 1 -13.98 7.86 -4.74
N PRO A 2 -14.90 8.33 -5.60
CA PRO A 2 -16.16 7.66 -5.86
C PRO A 2 -16.02 6.52 -6.89
N LEU A 3 -14.92 5.75 -6.89
CA LEU A 3 -14.67 4.72 -7.91
C LEU A 3 -14.94 3.29 -7.44
N ARG A 4 -15.19 3.09 -6.14
CA ARG A 4 -15.39 1.77 -5.51
C ARG A 4 -16.50 0.90 -6.15
N SER A 5 -17.41 1.50 -6.90
CA SER A 5 -18.50 0.78 -7.58
C SER A 5 -18.51 0.97 -9.09
N HIS A 6 -17.42 1.50 -9.66
CA HIS A 6 -17.28 1.69 -11.10
C HIS A 6 -16.18 0.74 -11.59
N TYR A 7 -16.47 -0.19 -12.49
CA TYR A 7 -15.47 -1.08 -13.07
C TYR A 7 -14.75 -0.43 -14.26
N PRO A 8 -13.51 -0.84 -14.61
CA PRO A 8 -12.81 -0.33 -15.79
C PRO A 8 -13.59 -0.48 -17.09
N GLN A 9 -14.40 -1.54 -17.21
CA GLN A 9 -15.22 -1.82 -18.37
C GLN A 9 -16.36 -0.78 -18.54
N GLU A 10 -16.72 -0.07 -17.48
CA GLU A 10 -17.73 0.99 -17.48
C GLU A 10 -17.13 2.35 -17.93
N ASP A 11 -15.79 2.47 -18.01
CA ASP A 11 -15.11 3.70 -18.47
C ASP A 11 -15.25 3.95 -19.99
N VAL A 12 -15.92 3.06 -20.73
CA VAL A 12 -16.14 3.15 -22.19
C VAL A 12 -17.10 4.30 -22.55
N SER A 13 -18.12 4.56 -21.72
CA SER A 13 -19.05 5.68 -21.92
C SER A 13 -18.67 6.93 -21.12
N GLU A 14 -18.01 6.76 -19.96
CA GLU A 14 -17.62 7.84 -19.05
C GLU A 14 -16.11 7.79 -18.80
N LYS A 15 -15.36 8.79 -19.27
CA LYS A 15 -13.88 8.79 -19.21
C LYS A 15 -13.31 9.14 -17.82
N LEU A 16 -13.96 8.70 -16.75
CA LEU A 16 -13.67 9.14 -15.39
C LEU A 16 -12.25 8.74 -14.94
N ARG A 17 -11.89 7.45 -15.03
CA ARG A 17 -10.53 7.00 -14.70
C ARG A 17 -9.45 7.61 -15.57
N PRO A 18 -9.57 7.66 -16.92
CA PRO A 18 -8.60 8.36 -17.76
C PRO A 18 -8.39 9.84 -17.37
N ILE A 19 -9.45 10.54 -16.95
CA ILE A 19 -9.35 11.94 -16.52
C ILE A 19 -8.63 12.03 -15.17
N LEU A 20 -9.07 11.23 -14.18
CA LEU A 20 -8.47 11.22 -12.85
C LEU A 20 -7.00 10.83 -12.93
N ARG A 21 -6.66 9.76 -13.65
CA ARG A 21 -5.29 9.30 -13.86
C ARG A 21 -4.40 10.39 -14.42
N ARG A 22 -4.81 11.07 -15.50
CA ARG A 22 -4.03 12.19 -16.06
C ARG A 22 -3.85 13.34 -15.06
N GLY A 23 -4.82 13.57 -14.18
CA GLY A 23 -4.71 14.53 -13.09
C GLY A 23 -3.65 14.10 -12.07
N PHE A 24 -3.76 12.87 -11.58
CA PHE A 24 -2.84 12.28 -10.61
C PHE A 24 -1.41 12.16 -11.16
N GLU A 25 -1.21 11.72 -12.39
CA GLU A 25 0.11 11.63 -13.04
C GLU A 25 0.83 12.98 -13.13
N ARG A 26 0.09 14.11 -13.11
CA ARG A 26 0.68 15.45 -13.12
C ARG A 26 1.16 15.93 -11.75
N LEU A 27 0.86 15.21 -10.68
CA LEU A 27 1.32 15.52 -9.32
C LEU A 27 2.80 15.12 -9.13
N VAL A 28 3.68 15.53 -10.04
CA VAL A 28 5.09 15.11 -10.10
C VAL A 28 5.94 15.61 -8.92
N ASN A 29 5.42 16.56 -8.15
CA ASN A 29 6.07 17.08 -6.94
C ASN A 29 5.42 16.54 -5.65
N LEU A 30 4.54 15.55 -5.74
CA LEU A 30 3.90 14.95 -4.58
C LEU A 30 4.94 14.19 -3.76
N GLU A 31 5.08 14.56 -2.48
CA GLU A 31 6.00 13.92 -1.53
C GLU A 31 5.26 12.97 -0.59
N GLU A 32 3.98 13.23 -0.31
CA GLU A 32 3.14 12.41 0.56
C GLU A 32 1.78 12.19 -0.08
N PHE A 33 1.31 10.93 -0.05
CA PHE A 33 0.00 10.57 -0.55
C PHE A 33 -0.63 9.50 0.33
N SER A 34 -1.93 9.61 0.59
CA SER A 34 -2.69 8.52 1.20
C SER A 34 -4.08 8.38 0.57
N SER A 35 -4.46 7.15 0.23
CA SER A 35 -5.85 6.80 -0.08
C SER A 35 -6.50 6.18 1.16
N VAL A 36 -7.59 6.79 1.62
CA VAL A 36 -8.27 6.35 2.85
C VAL A 36 -9.45 5.43 2.57
N ARG A 37 -10.25 5.71 1.53
CA ARG A 37 -11.52 5.00 1.28
C ARG A 37 -11.53 4.12 0.03
N ASP A 38 -10.60 4.40 -0.87
CA ASP A 38 -10.55 3.88 -2.23
C ASP A 38 -9.16 3.34 -2.49
N GLU A 39 -9.05 2.37 -3.39
CA GLU A 39 -7.86 1.54 -3.62
C GLU A 39 -6.83 2.20 -4.54
N LEU A 40 -7.13 3.45 -4.95
CA LEU A 40 -6.40 4.16 -6.00
C LEU A 40 -6.36 3.35 -7.30
N PHE A 41 -7.43 2.60 -7.58
CA PHE A 41 -7.54 1.77 -8.78
C PHE A 41 -7.97 2.65 -9.96
N LEU A 42 -6.97 3.10 -10.72
CA LEU A 42 -7.07 3.99 -11.88
C LEU A 42 -6.65 3.30 -13.18
N ALA A 43 -6.62 1.98 -13.18
CA ALA A 43 -6.57 1.17 -14.38
C ALA A 43 -7.78 1.46 -15.26
N TYR A 44 -7.54 1.61 -16.55
CA TYR A 44 -8.60 1.77 -17.52
C TYR A 44 -8.24 1.04 -18.80
N ARG A 45 -9.28 0.64 -19.53
CA ARG A 45 -9.13 0.10 -20.88
C ARG A 45 -8.76 1.24 -21.82
N ASP A 46 -7.49 1.33 -22.19
CA ASP A 46 -7.06 2.24 -23.25
C ASP A 46 -7.47 1.64 -24.62
N PRO A 47 -8.27 2.36 -25.43
CA PRO A 47 -8.68 1.91 -26.75
C PRO A 47 -7.51 1.54 -27.68
N ALA A 48 -6.30 2.06 -27.42
CA ALA A 48 -5.10 1.67 -28.15
C ALA A 48 -4.69 0.20 -27.92
N PHE A 49 -5.21 -0.46 -26.88
CA PHE A 49 -4.99 -1.88 -26.57
C PHE A 49 -6.20 -2.77 -26.90
N GLU A 50 -7.11 -2.34 -27.78
CA GLU A 50 -8.28 -3.11 -28.24
C GLU A 50 -7.96 -4.50 -28.81
N HIS A 51 -6.69 -4.81 -29.07
CA HIS A 51 -6.21 -6.08 -29.59
C HIS A 51 -5.90 -7.15 -28.51
N VAL A 52 -5.99 -6.83 -27.21
CA VAL A 52 -5.87 -7.85 -26.15
C VAL A 52 -7.16 -8.66 -26.11
N ALA A 53 -7.04 -9.94 -26.45
CA ALA A 53 -8.08 -10.71 -27.13
C ALA A 53 -9.07 -11.46 -26.22
N ASP A 54 -9.04 -11.28 -24.90
CA ASP A 54 -9.98 -11.98 -24.03
C ASP A 54 -10.51 -11.06 -22.91
N PRO A 55 -11.84 -10.85 -22.80
CA PRO A 55 -12.45 -10.19 -21.65
C PRO A 55 -12.17 -10.91 -20.31
N GLU A 56 -11.75 -12.17 -20.33
CA GLU A 56 -11.37 -12.92 -19.13
C GLU A 56 -9.86 -12.78 -18.77
N ASP A 57 -9.01 -12.36 -19.71
CA ASP A 57 -7.61 -11.98 -19.42
C ASP A 57 -7.55 -10.50 -18.97
N ASP A 58 -8.22 -10.22 -17.86
CA ASP A 58 -8.23 -8.90 -17.22
C ASP A 58 -6.81 -8.44 -16.82
N TYR A 59 -5.81 -9.35 -16.76
CA TYR A 59 -4.44 -9.16 -16.28
C TYR A 59 -3.71 -7.95 -16.92
N GLU A 60 -3.94 -7.66 -18.21
CA GLU A 60 -3.31 -6.53 -18.89
C GLU A 60 -3.88 -5.17 -18.44
N LEU A 61 -5.12 -5.12 -17.93
CA LEU A 61 -5.70 -3.90 -17.34
C LEU A 61 -4.99 -3.52 -16.04
N TRP A 62 -4.63 -4.50 -15.21
CA TRP A 62 -3.96 -4.28 -13.92
C TRP A 62 -2.54 -3.74 -14.07
N LYS A 63 -1.85 -4.07 -15.16
CA LYS A 63 -0.46 -3.61 -15.39
C LYS A 63 -0.34 -2.10 -15.49
N ASN A 64 -1.35 -1.42 -16.02
CA ASN A 64 -1.29 0.03 -16.09
C ASN A 64 -1.70 0.69 -14.78
N ASP A 65 -2.26 -0.01 -13.79
CA ASP A 65 -2.85 0.59 -12.59
C ASP A 65 -1.87 1.33 -11.67
N ILE A 66 -0.60 0.92 -11.69
CA ILE A 66 0.47 1.41 -10.81
C ILE A 66 0.99 2.79 -11.26
N MET A 67 0.08 3.77 -11.38
CA MET A 67 0.39 5.11 -11.87
C MET A 67 1.24 5.94 -10.90
N PHE A 68 1.20 5.60 -9.60
CA PHE A 68 1.94 6.31 -8.56
C PHE A 68 3.46 6.20 -8.71
N GLU A 69 3.99 5.25 -9.50
CA GLU A 69 5.41 5.20 -9.88
C GLU A 69 5.89 6.48 -10.59
N LYS A 70 4.98 7.24 -11.20
CA LYS A 70 5.30 8.52 -11.84
C LYS A 70 5.63 9.62 -10.83
N TRP A 71 5.27 9.45 -9.56
CA TRP A 71 5.57 10.40 -8.48
C TRP A 71 6.98 10.19 -7.96
N THR A 72 7.97 10.60 -8.76
CA THR A 72 9.40 10.39 -8.47
C THR A 72 9.91 11.06 -7.19
N LYS A 73 9.16 12.00 -6.60
CA LYS A 73 9.46 12.65 -5.32
C LYS A 73 8.70 12.07 -4.13
N LEU A 74 7.86 11.06 -4.35
CA LEU A 74 7.04 10.49 -3.28
C LEU A 74 7.93 9.79 -2.26
N ARG A 75 7.77 10.20 -1.01
CA ARG A 75 8.45 9.66 0.17
C ARG A 75 7.51 8.77 0.97
N TYR A 76 6.25 9.19 1.15
CA TYR A 76 5.27 8.47 1.95
C TYR A 76 4.04 8.09 1.13
N LEU A 77 3.70 6.79 1.16
CA LEU A 77 2.59 6.22 0.41
C LEU A 77 1.65 5.44 1.34
N GLY A 78 0.41 5.90 1.47
CA GLY A 78 -0.66 5.22 2.19
C GLY A 78 -1.68 4.69 1.19
N LEU A 79 -2.02 3.40 1.26
CA LEU A 79 -3.03 2.82 0.37
C LEU A 79 -4.02 1.97 1.14
N TYR A 80 -5.30 2.23 0.92
CA TYR A 80 -6.40 1.47 1.49
C TYR A 80 -6.84 0.33 0.56
N ASN A 81 -7.02 -0.87 1.08
CA ASN A 81 -7.55 -2.07 0.39
C ASN A 81 -6.85 -2.39 -0.93
N ARG A 82 -5.55 -2.13 -0.98
CA ARG A 82 -4.73 -2.38 -2.16
C ARG A 82 -4.39 -3.86 -2.27
N GLU A 83 -4.56 -4.44 -3.45
CA GLU A 83 -4.03 -5.77 -3.75
C GLU A 83 -2.49 -5.74 -3.83
N ILE A 84 -1.85 -6.61 -3.05
CA ILE A 84 -0.39 -6.76 -3.00
C ILE A 84 0.02 -7.91 -3.91
N GLY A 85 0.25 -7.59 -5.19
CA GLY A 85 0.81 -8.51 -6.17
C GLY A 85 2.32 -8.35 -6.38
N ARG A 86 2.89 -9.11 -7.31
CA ARG A 86 4.28 -8.95 -7.78
C ARG A 86 4.53 -7.55 -8.35
N ASP A 87 3.69 -7.11 -9.30
CA ASP A 87 3.91 -5.83 -10.00
C ASP A 87 3.87 -4.64 -9.03
N PHE A 88 2.95 -4.70 -8.04
CA PHE A 88 2.86 -3.72 -6.97
C PHE A 88 4.16 -3.65 -6.16
N ARG A 89 4.69 -4.81 -5.77
CA ARG A 89 5.98 -4.87 -5.07
C ARG A 89 7.07 -4.30 -5.97
N ASP A 90 7.31 -4.84 -7.15
CA ASP A 90 8.38 -4.36 -8.03
C ASP A 90 8.32 -2.84 -8.27
N ALA A 91 7.13 -2.25 -8.27
CA ALA A 91 6.93 -0.82 -8.35
C ALA A 91 7.48 -0.02 -7.18
N LEU A 92 7.16 -0.40 -5.94
CA LEU A 92 7.64 0.33 -4.75
C LEU A 92 9.17 0.42 -4.72
N TRP A 93 9.87 -0.64 -5.16
CA TRP A 93 11.33 -0.68 -5.17
C TRP A 93 11.95 0.11 -6.32
N ARG A 94 11.20 0.42 -7.38
CA ARG A 94 11.63 1.34 -8.45
C ARG A 94 11.48 2.81 -8.07
N MET A 95 10.79 3.13 -6.98
CA MET A 95 10.54 4.51 -6.57
C MET A 95 11.76 5.06 -5.80
N PRO A 96 12.45 6.08 -6.33
CA PRO A 96 13.78 6.46 -5.85
C PRO A 96 13.80 7.21 -4.52
N MET A 97 12.69 7.84 -4.14
CA MET A 97 12.56 8.64 -2.92
C MET A 97 11.66 7.99 -1.88
N LEU A 98 11.10 6.81 -2.18
CA LEU A 98 10.11 6.18 -1.32
C LEU A 98 10.78 5.68 -0.04
N GLU A 99 10.24 6.11 1.10
CA GLU A 99 10.76 5.82 2.43
C GLU A 99 9.78 4.97 3.23
N LYS A 100 8.49 5.32 3.22
CA LYS A 100 7.48 4.68 4.06
C LYS A 100 6.23 4.33 3.26
N VAL A 101 5.74 3.12 3.46
CA VAL A 101 4.50 2.61 2.86
C VAL A 101 3.60 2.08 3.96
N VAL A 102 2.34 2.52 3.97
CA VAL A 102 1.31 2.02 4.89
C VAL A 102 0.15 1.44 4.09
N LEU A 103 -0.13 0.16 4.31
CA LEU A 103 -1.14 -0.59 3.59
C LEU A 103 -2.26 -0.96 4.55
N SER A 104 -3.41 -0.29 4.43
CA SER A 104 -4.55 -0.48 5.31
C SER A 104 -5.53 -1.47 4.73
N ARG A 105 -5.73 -2.61 5.40
CA ARG A 105 -6.55 -3.76 4.94
C ARG A 105 -6.20 -4.22 3.52
N PRO A 106 -4.92 -4.47 3.19
CA PRO A 106 -4.59 -4.93 1.84
C PRO A 106 -5.26 -6.26 1.51
N ASP A 107 -5.50 -6.47 0.23
CA ASP A 107 -5.85 -7.78 -0.30
C ASP A 107 -4.57 -8.51 -0.74
N TRP A 108 -4.57 -9.83 -0.57
CA TRP A 108 -3.41 -10.67 -0.80
C TRP A 108 -3.59 -11.49 -2.08
N ASP A 109 -2.61 -11.40 -2.98
CA ASP A 109 -2.49 -12.40 -4.04
C ASP A 109 -2.09 -13.73 -3.39
N ASN A 110 -3.00 -14.71 -3.45
CA ASN A 110 -2.93 -15.96 -2.67
C ASN A 110 -1.70 -16.82 -2.98
N ASP A 111 -0.98 -16.53 -4.07
CA ASP A 111 0.14 -17.32 -4.55
C ASP A 111 1.51 -16.81 -4.10
N GLU A 112 1.60 -15.56 -3.62
CA GLU A 112 2.89 -14.94 -3.27
C GLU A 112 2.77 -14.15 -1.97
N GLY A 113 3.21 -14.73 -0.85
CA GLY A 113 3.29 -14.00 0.43
C GLY A 113 4.03 -12.65 0.31
N PHE A 114 3.89 -11.78 1.33
CA PHE A 114 4.34 -10.38 1.34
C PHE A 114 5.79 -10.10 0.89
N TRP A 115 6.66 -11.10 0.94
CA TRP A 115 8.11 -10.97 0.81
C TRP A 115 8.56 -10.85 -0.65
N PRO A 116 9.54 -9.98 -0.99
CA PRO A 116 10.16 -9.98 -2.31
C PRO A 116 10.86 -11.32 -2.55
N ARG A 117 10.73 -11.89 -3.76
CA ARG A 117 11.43 -13.13 -4.13
C ARG A 117 12.95 -12.97 -4.17
N ASP A 118 13.44 -11.77 -4.45
CA ASP A 118 14.86 -11.45 -4.49
C ASP A 118 15.14 -10.07 -3.85
N PRO A 119 15.38 -10.00 -2.53
CA PRO A 119 15.77 -8.76 -1.86
C PRO A 119 17.11 -8.20 -2.36
N GLY A 120 17.94 -9.01 -3.05
CA GLY A 120 19.24 -8.59 -3.60
C GLY A 120 19.15 -7.83 -4.91
N ALA A 121 18.06 -7.98 -5.68
CA ALA A 121 17.84 -7.29 -6.95
C ALA A 121 17.50 -5.79 -6.77
N TYR A 122 17.08 -5.39 -5.58
CA TYR A 122 16.59 -4.04 -5.29
C TYR A 122 17.48 -3.28 -4.30
N SER A 123 18.79 -3.48 -4.41
CA SER A 123 19.79 -2.78 -3.61
C SER A 123 19.74 -1.27 -3.90
N GLY A 124 18.94 -0.52 -3.14
CA GLY A 124 18.84 0.94 -3.32
C GLY A 124 17.91 1.65 -2.33
N SER A 125 16.77 1.06 -1.99
CA SER A 125 15.74 1.73 -1.18
C SER A 125 15.35 0.86 0.00
N SER A 126 15.71 1.27 1.23
CA SER A 126 15.21 0.68 2.46
C SER A 126 13.80 1.19 2.73
N VAL A 127 12.84 0.80 1.88
CA VAL A 127 11.43 1.16 2.08
C VAL A 127 10.91 0.44 3.30
N GLN A 128 10.40 1.20 4.27
CA GLN A 128 9.70 0.66 5.42
C GLN A 128 8.25 0.43 5.06
N ILE A 129 7.72 -0.76 5.38
CA ILE A 129 6.34 -1.10 5.04
C ILE A 129 5.58 -1.53 6.30
N VAL A 130 4.42 -0.92 6.52
CA VAL A 130 3.48 -1.29 7.59
C VAL A 130 2.19 -1.80 6.98
N VAL A 131 1.81 -3.03 7.30
CA VAL A 131 0.51 -3.60 6.98
C VAL A 131 -0.42 -3.43 8.17
N VAL A 132 -1.54 -2.77 7.97
CA VAL A 132 -2.55 -2.52 9.01
C VAL A 132 -3.72 -3.47 8.79
N GLU A 133 -3.96 -4.32 9.79
CA GLU A 133 -5.09 -5.25 9.81
C GLU A 133 -5.88 -5.08 11.10
N THR A 134 -7.20 -5.24 11.03
CA THR A 134 -8.03 -5.17 12.23
C THR A 134 -7.95 -6.44 13.04
N THR A 135 -8.04 -6.30 14.36
CA THR A 135 -8.18 -7.41 15.30
C THR A 135 -9.18 -7.07 16.39
N ASP A 136 -9.95 -8.04 16.83
CA ASP A 136 -10.86 -7.97 17.97
C ASP A 136 -10.22 -8.55 19.26
N VAL A 137 -8.94 -8.91 19.19
CA VAL A 137 -8.15 -9.46 20.31
C VAL A 137 -7.16 -8.39 20.76
N ALA A 138 -7.39 -7.79 21.94
CA ALA A 138 -6.58 -6.69 22.44
C ALA A 138 -5.08 -6.99 22.51
N THR A 139 -4.70 -8.23 22.85
CA THR A 139 -3.28 -8.64 22.90
C THR A 139 -2.61 -8.77 21.53
N HIS A 140 -3.38 -8.79 20.45
CA HIS A 140 -2.85 -8.78 19.07
C HIS A 140 -2.77 -7.36 18.49
N SER A 141 -3.22 -6.34 19.24
CA SER A 141 -3.15 -4.96 18.79
C SER A 141 -1.74 -4.38 18.94
N GLY A 142 -1.43 -3.37 18.12
CA GLY A 142 -0.13 -2.70 18.13
C GLY A 142 0.84 -3.22 17.07
N LEU A 143 2.06 -2.69 17.10
CA LEU A 143 3.07 -2.90 16.07
C LEU A 143 3.90 -4.17 16.34
N GLN A 144 4.14 -4.96 15.29
CA GLN A 144 4.95 -6.18 15.32
C GLN A 144 5.85 -6.23 14.09
N LYS A 145 7.14 -6.51 14.27
CA LYS A 145 8.07 -6.70 13.13
C LYS A 145 7.78 -8.04 12.47
N LEU A 146 7.62 -8.03 11.16
CA LEU A 146 7.47 -9.25 10.38
C LEU A 146 8.86 -9.85 10.11
N SER A 147 8.98 -11.17 10.20
CA SER A 147 10.22 -11.89 9.91
C SER A 147 9.93 -13.13 9.06
N HIS A 148 10.72 -13.33 8.01
CA HIS A 148 10.64 -14.54 7.19
C HIS A 148 11.70 -15.55 7.60
N VAL A 149 11.28 -16.73 8.07
CA VAL A 149 12.19 -17.74 8.64
C VAL A 149 13.26 -18.27 7.68
N ASN A 150 13.03 -18.17 6.36
CA ASN A 150 13.97 -18.65 5.34
C ASN A 150 14.88 -17.55 4.76
N LEU A 151 14.84 -16.32 5.29
CA LEU A 151 15.74 -15.23 4.88
C LEU A 151 16.79 -14.96 5.95
N LEU A 152 18.02 -14.66 5.52
CA LEU A 152 19.05 -14.16 6.44
C LEU A 152 18.63 -12.81 7.02
N SER A 153 19.09 -12.48 8.23
CA SER A 153 18.73 -11.21 8.90
C SER A 153 19.07 -9.98 8.05
N THR A 154 20.18 -10.01 7.31
CA THR A 154 20.61 -8.95 6.39
C THR A 154 19.76 -8.82 5.13
N GLN A 155 18.87 -9.78 4.88
CA GLN A 155 17.99 -9.83 3.72
C GLN A 155 16.52 -9.65 4.11
N GLN A 156 16.22 -9.52 5.40
CA GLN A 156 14.86 -9.24 5.87
C GLN A 156 14.46 -7.84 5.41
N PRO A 157 13.34 -7.66 4.70
CA PRO A 157 12.83 -6.32 4.43
C PRO A 157 12.34 -5.68 5.74
N ASP A 158 12.30 -4.35 5.76
CA ASP A 158 11.82 -3.61 6.92
C ASP A 158 10.29 -3.55 6.92
N ALA A 159 9.68 -4.69 7.26
CA ALA A 159 8.25 -4.94 7.18
C ALA A 159 7.63 -5.13 8.56
N TRP A 160 6.46 -4.55 8.76
CA TRP A 160 5.76 -4.51 10.04
C TRP A 160 4.27 -4.77 9.86
N LYS A 161 3.64 -5.32 10.89
CA LYS A 161 2.19 -5.43 11.01
C LYS A 161 1.71 -4.56 12.16
N PHE A 162 0.67 -3.77 11.93
CA PHE A 162 -0.04 -3.06 12.97
C PHE A 162 -1.43 -3.65 13.14
N GLY A 163 -1.69 -4.27 14.30
CA GLY A 163 -3.02 -4.73 14.67
C GLY A 163 -3.87 -3.57 15.16
N LEU A 164 -4.79 -3.08 14.32
CA LEU A 164 -5.77 -2.08 14.74
C LEU A 164 -6.86 -2.76 15.56
N PHE A 165 -6.95 -2.43 16.85
CA PHE A 165 -8.02 -2.98 17.69
C PHE A 165 -9.38 -2.40 17.26
N VAL A 166 -10.32 -3.27 16.93
CA VAL A 166 -11.71 -2.92 16.61
C VAL A 166 -12.60 -3.89 17.37
N ASP A 167 -13.51 -3.34 18.18
CA ASP A 167 -14.50 -4.15 18.91
C ASP A 167 -15.31 -5.01 17.92
N LYS A 168 -15.67 -6.23 18.33
CA LYS A 168 -16.43 -7.20 17.49
C LYS A 168 -17.70 -6.62 16.86
N ASP A 169 -18.30 -5.65 17.53
CA ASP A 169 -19.59 -5.08 17.17
C ASP A 169 -19.45 -3.89 16.20
N LYS A 170 -18.22 -3.45 15.92
CA LYS A 170 -17.90 -2.31 15.06
C LYS A 170 -17.56 -2.76 13.65
N ASP A 171 -17.88 -1.90 12.69
CA ASP A 171 -17.51 -2.09 11.29
C ASP A 171 -16.00 -1.89 11.10
N THR A 172 -15.30 -2.96 10.73
CA THR A 172 -13.84 -2.94 10.55
C THR A 172 -13.41 -2.07 9.38
N ILE A 173 -14.25 -1.94 8.35
CA ILE A 173 -14.02 -1.08 7.19
C ILE A 173 -13.98 0.37 7.63
N SER A 174 -15.08 0.90 8.16
CA SER A 174 -15.19 2.29 8.58
C SER A 174 -14.18 2.63 9.66
N SER A 175 -13.97 1.74 10.64
CA SER A 175 -12.98 1.95 11.72
C SER A 175 -11.56 2.09 11.17
N THR A 176 -11.17 1.28 10.18
CA THR A 176 -9.85 1.40 9.54
C THR A 176 -9.73 2.70 8.74
N GLN A 177 -10.78 3.08 8.02
CA GLN A 177 -10.79 4.30 7.22
C GLN A 177 -10.69 5.55 8.11
N GLU A 178 -11.42 5.58 9.21
CA GLU A 178 -11.37 6.67 10.20
C GLU A 178 -9.98 6.75 10.82
N TRP A 179 -9.43 5.62 11.30
CA TRP A 179 -8.08 5.57 11.85
C TRP A 179 -7.01 6.02 10.85
N SER A 180 -7.10 5.58 9.59
CA SER A 180 -6.13 5.96 8.55
C SER A 180 -6.21 7.46 8.21
N LEU A 181 -7.42 8.03 8.23
CA LEU A 181 -7.63 9.46 8.01
C LEU A 181 -7.06 10.29 9.15
N GLU A 182 -7.37 9.93 10.38
CA GLU A 182 -6.86 10.62 11.57
C GLU A 182 -5.34 10.57 11.61
N GLY A 183 -4.76 9.38 11.44
CA GLY A 183 -3.31 9.18 11.38
C GLY A 183 -2.62 9.97 10.27
N MET A 184 -3.26 10.10 9.11
CA MET A 184 -2.71 10.91 8.02
C MET A 184 -2.76 12.41 8.38
N LEU A 185 -3.86 12.89 8.95
CA LEU A 185 -4.06 14.31 9.27
C LEU A 185 -3.16 14.80 10.41
N ASN A 186 -2.84 13.92 11.37
CA ASN A 186 -1.97 14.24 12.51
C ASN A 186 -0.50 13.81 12.30
N GLY A 187 -0.19 13.10 11.21
CA GLY A 187 1.14 12.60 10.87
C GLY A 187 1.54 11.28 11.53
N GLU A 188 0.71 10.74 12.43
CA GLU A 188 1.00 9.49 13.16
C GLU A 188 1.03 8.27 12.26
N LEU A 189 0.36 8.32 11.10
CA LEU A 189 0.41 7.24 10.10
C LEU A 189 1.85 6.96 9.66
N TRP A 190 2.69 7.99 9.58
CA TRP A 190 4.06 7.88 9.11
C TRP A 190 5.06 7.61 10.24
N SER A 191 4.70 7.83 11.50
CA SER A 191 5.58 7.66 12.66
C SER A 191 5.41 6.31 13.39
N LEU A 192 4.57 5.41 12.88
CA LEU A 192 4.27 4.12 13.52
C LEU A 192 5.52 3.34 13.95
N ILE A 193 6.53 3.28 13.08
CA ILE A 193 7.79 2.58 13.36
C ILE A 193 8.70 3.40 14.28
N ASP A 194 8.75 4.72 14.08
CA ASP A 194 9.60 5.63 14.86
C ASP A 194 9.31 5.52 16.36
N HIS A 195 8.03 5.34 16.73
CA HIS A 195 7.62 5.12 18.11
C HIS A 195 8.13 3.79 18.68
N ALA A 196 8.09 2.71 17.89
CA ALA A 196 8.56 1.40 18.33
C ALA A 196 10.08 1.35 18.52
N GLU A 197 10.84 2.06 17.70
CA GLU A 197 12.30 2.16 17.87
C GLU A 197 12.68 2.99 19.10
N SER A 198 11.95 4.06 19.41
CA SER A 198 12.14 4.86 20.63
C SER A 198 11.94 4.01 21.90
N ASP A 199 10.87 3.22 21.95
CA ASP A 199 10.56 2.35 23.10
C ASP A 199 11.66 1.29 23.33
N GLN A 200 12.25 0.75 22.26
CA GLN A 200 13.37 -0.20 22.38
C GLN A 200 14.65 0.46 22.89
N VAL A 201 14.93 1.70 22.51
CA VAL A 201 16.10 2.45 22.98
C VAL A 201 15.95 2.85 24.46
N GLU A 202 14.75 3.26 24.90
CA GLU A 202 14.49 3.53 26.33
C GLU A 202 14.63 2.27 27.19
N LEU A 203 14.17 1.12 26.71
CA LEU A 203 14.35 -0.16 27.40
C LEU A 203 15.83 -0.57 27.48
N ALA A 204 16.62 -0.35 26.41
CA ALA A 204 18.04 -0.70 26.39
C ALA A 204 18.92 0.21 27.26
N THR A 205 18.51 1.46 27.47
CA THR A 205 19.23 2.45 28.30
C THR A 205 18.84 2.40 29.78
N SER A 206 17.76 1.70 30.10
CA SER A 206 17.24 1.50 31.47
C SER A 206 17.79 0.24 32.17
N VAL A 207 18.73 -0.49 31.55
CA VAL A 207 19.36 -1.73 32.06
C VAL A 207 20.81 -1.51 32.45
#